data_AF-A0A2M6ZUD1-F1
#
_entry.id   AF-A0A2M6ZUD1-F1
#
_cell.length_a   1.000
_cell.length_b   1.000
_cell.length_c   1.000
_cell.angle_alpha   90.00
_cell.angle_beta   90.00
_cell.angle_gamma   90.00
#
_symmetry.space_group_name_H-M   'P 1'
#
loop_
_entity.id
_entity.type
_entity.pdbx_description
1 polymer ?
#
loop_
_entity_poly.entity_id
_entity_poly.type
_entity_poly.pdbx_seq_one_letter_code
_entity_poly.pdbx_strand_id
1 'polypeptide(L)' 'METKTKDALRRIEDLQRELEYLKRDLLQKKGEPKEKPSLFGSVHGDDITEEMIEEAKKDLFKGLENL' A
#
# COMPACT_ATOMS: atom_id res chain seq x y z
N MET A 1 -22.87 30.48 12.75
CA MET A 1 -23.38 29.21 12.19
C MET A 1 -22.30 28.44 11.44
N GLU A 2 -21.39 29.14 10.73
CA GLU A 2 -20.33 28.54 9.91
C GLU A 2 -19.32 27.65 10.66
N THR A 3 -18.99 27.98 11.91
CA THR A 3 -18.07 27.20 12.75
C THR A 3 -18.63 25.83 13.12
N LYS A 4 -19.91 25.76 13.50
CA LYS A 4 -20.59 24.49 13.83
C LYS A 4 -20.63 23.53 12.64
N THR A 5 -20.77 24.06 11.42
CA THR A 5 -20.73 23.24 10.21
C THR A 5 -19.33 22.68 9.96
N LYS A 6 -18.28 23.49 10.15
CA LYS A 6 -16.88 23.03 10.03
C LYS A 6 -16.54 21.96 11.08
N ASP A 7 -17.01 22.13 12.31
CA ASP A 7 -16.82 21.14 13.38
C ASP A 7 -17.55 19.83 13.07
N ALA A 8 -18.77 19.91 12.53
CA ALA A 8 -19.52 18.74 12.09
C ALA A 8 -18.84 18.00 10.93
N LEU A 9 -18.31 18.72 9.94
CA LEU A 9 -17.57 18.11 8.82
C LEU A 9 -16.31 17.40 9.31
N ARG A 10 -15.54 18.04 10.19
CA ARG A 10 -14.36 17.42 10.80
C ARG A 10 -14.72 16.14 11.56
N ARG A 11 -15.83 16.16 12.31
CA ARG A 11 -16.32 14.97 13.02
C ARG A 11 -16.71 13.85 12.06
N ILE A 12 -17.31 14.17 10.91
CA ILE A 12 -17.63 13.20 9.87
C ILE A 12 -16.36 12.57 9.29
N GLU A 13 -15.34 13.38 8.97
CA GLU A 13 -14.06 12.87 8.46
C GLU A 13 -13.36 11.93 9.44
N ASP A 14 -13.38 12.28 10.74
CA ASP A 14 -12.79 11.46 11.78
C ASP A 14 -13.52 10.12 11.91
N LEU A 15 -14.86 10.13 11.89
CA LEU A 15 -15.67 8.91 11.89
C LEU A 15 -15.45 8.06 10.64
N GLN A 16 -15.27 8.67 9.47
CA GLN A 16 -14.94 7.94 8.24
C GLN A 16 -13.59 7.22 8.34
N ARG A 17 -12.57 7.87 8.92
CA ARG A 17 -11.28 7.24 9.19
C ARG A 17 -11.40 6.07 10.16
N GLU A 18 -12.12 6.25 11.27
CA GLU A 18 -12.36 5.18 12.26
C GLU A 18 -13.06 3.97 11.63
N LEU A 19 -14.07 4.19 10.78
CA LEU A 19 -14.76 3.10 10.07
C LEU A 19 -13.84 2.35 9.11
N GLU A 20 -12.96 3.06 8.39
CA GLU A 20 -12.00 2.41 7.49
C GLU A 20 -10.96 1.59 8.25
N TYR A 21 -10.49 2.05 9.43
CA TYR A 21 -9.62 1.25 10.29
C TYR A 21 -10.32 0.00 10.80
N LEU A 22 -11.55 0.11 11.32
CA LEU A 22 -12.34 -1.03 11.78
C LEU A 22 -12.60 -2.05 10.67
N LYS A 23 -12.89 -1.58 9.45
CA LYS A 23 -13.05 -2.44 8.27
C LYS A 23 -11.77 -3.22 7.97
N ARG A 24 -10.60 -2.56 8.00
CA ARG A 24 -9.29 -3.21 7.79
C ARG A 24 -9.02 -4.25 8.86
N ASP A 25 -9.25 -3.93 10.12
CA ASP A 25 -9.04 -4.85 11.24
C ASP A 25 -9.96 -6.07 11.14
N LEU A 26 -11.22 -5.88 10.76
CA LEU A 26 -12.15 -6.98 10.52
C LEU A 26 -11.73 -7.86 9.35
N LEU A 27 -11.22 -7.28 8.26
CA LEU A 27 -10.70 -8.03 7.12
C LEU A 27 -9.42 -8.78 7.48
N GLN A 28 -8.52 -8.18 8.27
CA GLN A 28 -7.31 -8.84 8.77
C GLN A 28 -7.64 -9.99 9.73
N LYS A 29 -8.66 -9.86 10.57
CA LYS A 29 -9.11 -10.93 11.48
C LYS A 29 -9.84 -12.07 10.78
N LYS A 30 -10.49 -11.81 9.64
CA LYS A 30 -11.22 -12.83 8.86
C LYS A 30 -10.35 -13.56 7.82
N GLY A 31 -9.17 -13.03 7.52
CA GLY A 31 -8.20 -13.72 6.68
C GLY A 31 -7.13 -14.36 7.56
N GLU A 32 -7.09 -15.69 7.63
CA GLU A 32 -5.78 -16.33 7.61
C GLU A 32 -4.95 -15.67 6.50
N PRO A 33 -3.63 -15.46 6.66
CA PRO A 33 -2.82 -14.98 5.57
C PRO A 33 -2.90 -16.03 4.46
N LYS A 34 -3.88 -15.88 3.56
CA LYS A 34 -3.84 -16.53 2.26
C LYS A 34 -2.55 -16.01 1.70
N GLU A 35 -1.57 -16.91 1.59
CA GLU A 35 -0.34 -16.69 0.85
C GLU A 35 -0.76 -15.93 -0.39
N LYS A 36 -0.44 -14.64 -0.41
CA LYS A 36 -0.75 -13.83 -1.58
C LYS A 36 0.16 -14.46 -2.63
N PRO A 37 -0.35 -15.12 -3.67
CA PRO A 37 0.51 -15.31 -4.83
C PRO A 37 0.91 -13.88 -5.18
N SER A 38 2.21 -13.61 -5.16
CA SER A 38 2.69 -12.28 -5.52
C SER A 38 2.03 -11.91 -6.86
N LEU A 39 1.87 -10.62 -7.17
CA LEU A 39 1.39 -10.22 -8.50
C LEU A 39 2.25 -10.81 -9.65
N PHE A 40 3.44 -11.33 -9.32
CA PHE A 40 4.37 -12.06 -10.18
C PHE A 40 4.43 -13.57 -9.89
N GLY A 41 3.39 -14.15 -9.28
CA GLY A 41 3.46 -15.51 -8.74
C GLY A 41 4.49 -15.61 -7.62
N SER A 42 4.49 -16.73 -6.93
CA SER A 42 5.43 -17.03 -5.86
C SER A 42 6.84 -17.24 -6.43
N VAL A 43 7.55 -16.14 -6.72
CA VAL A 43 8.99 -16.21 -6.98
C VAL A 43 9.63 -16.56 -5.64
N HIS A 44 10.24 -17.74 -5.53
CA HIS A 44 11.04 -18.08 -4.36
C HIS A 44 12.05 -16.96 -4.17
N GLY A 45 12.15 -16.41 -2.96
CA GLY A 45 13.11 -15.34 -2.63
C GLY A 45 14.57 -15.72 -2.87
N ASP A 46 14.83 -16.98 -3.23
CA ASP A 46 16.14 -17.53 -3.57
C ASP A 46 16.54 -17.34 -5.05
N ASP A 47 15.62 -16.92 -5.93
CA ASP A 47 15.88 -16.75 -7.38
C ASP A 47 16.20 -15.29 -7.79
N ILE A 48 16.26 -14.36 -6.84
CA ILE A 48 16.62 -12.96 -7.14
C ILE A 48 18.05 -12.71 -6.70
N THR A 49 18.96 -12.59 -7.66
CA THR A 49 20.35 -12.22 -7.39
C THR A 49 20.50 -10.69 -7.33
N GLU A 50 21.53 -10.22 -6.63
CA GLU A 50 21.89 -8.79 -6.58
C GLU A 50 22.12 -8.22 -7.99
N GLU A 51 22.63 -9.04 -8.90
CA GLU A 51 22.86 -8.67 -10.30
C GLU A 51 21.54 -8.35 -11.02
N MET A 52 20.50 -9.18 -10.83
CA MET A 52 19.17 -8.94 -11.40
C MET A 52 18.53 -7.64 -10.86
N ILE A 53 18.77 -7.33 -9.60
CA ILE A 53 18.29 -6.08 -8.98
C ILE A 53 18.99 -4.87 -9.60
N GLU A 54 20.31 -4.93 -9.74
CA GLU A 54 21.09 -3.83 -10.31
C GLU A 54 20.81 -3.61 -11.80
N GLU A 55 20.59 -4.68 -12.57
CA GLU A 55 20.16 -4.56 -13.97
C GLU A 55 18.78 -3.91 -14.09
N ALA A 56 17.81 -4.34 -13.27
CA ALA A 56 16.47 -3.74 -13.25
C ALA A 56 16.49 -2.26 -12.85
N LYS A 57 17.35 -1.87 -11.90
CA LYS A 57 17.54 -0.45 -11.54
C LYS A 57 18.10 0.35 -12.72
N LYS A 58 19.14 -0.15 -13.39
CA LYS A 58 19.70 0.52 -14.57
C LYS A 58 18.63 0.70 -15.64
N ASP A 59 17.85 -0.33 -15.93
CA ASP A 59 16.77 -0.25 -16.91
C ASP A 59 15.69 0.76 -16.55
N LEU A 60 15.32 0.82 -15.27
CA LEU A 60 14.32 1.77 -14.76
C LEU A 60 14.78 3.22 -14.85
N PHE A 61 16.08 3.47 -14.63
CA PHE A 61 16.66 4.83 -14.55
C PHE A 61 17.45 5.25 -15.79
N LYS A 62 17.52 4.43 -16.85
CA LYS A 62 18.24 4.68 -18.11
C LYS A 62 17.93 6.03 -18.79
N GLY A 63 16.80 6.67 -18.49
CA GLY A 63 16.41 7.99 -19.01
C GLY A 63 16.55 9.16 -18.03
N LEU A 64 16.89 8.89 -16.76
CA LEU A 64 16.98 9.90 -15.69
C LEU A 64 18.42 10.41 -15.46
N GLU A 65 19.42 9.76 -16.06
CA GLU A 65 20.83 10.19 -15.97
C GLU A 65 21.14 11.45 -16.80
N ASN A 66 20.19 11.95 -17.60
CA ASN A 66 20.33 13.14 -18.45
C ASN A 66 19.36 14.29 -18.08
N LEU A 67 18.83 14.31 -16.85
CA LEU A 67 17.96 15.39 -16.35
C LEU A 67 18.63 16.23 -15.27
#